data_AF-A0A928P9S8-F1
#
_entry.id   AF-A0A928P9S8-F1
#
_cell.length_a   1.000
_cell.length_b   1.000
_cell.length_c   1.000
_cell.angle_alpha   90.00
_cell.angle_beta   90.00
_cell.angle_gamma   90.00
#
_symmetry.space_group_name_H-M   'P 1'
#
loop_
_entity.id
_entity.type
_entity.pdbx_description
1 polymer ?
#
loop_
_entity_poly.entity_id
_entity_poly.type
_entity_poly.pdbx_seq_one_letter_code
_entity_poly.pdbx_strand_id
1 'polypeptide(L)'
;RAAIAIGSIICIVAAIAGDTSQDLKTGYLLGSTPKKQQIAELIGVVAAALAIGGTLYLLNSAWTFGSADLPAPQAGLMKMIVEGVMGGEMPWELVFIGAVIAVVVELIGIPVLPFAIGVYLPVQLNACIMVGGIVRLVLDRMNKKNEEKQKRVVNDGILFCSGMIAGEGLVGIILAVFAILGWDKIIDVSGKLGLSPLLSGIGSIVVFGLIIVCLLLFSAWKRDKKKGNN
;
A
#
# COMPACT_ATOMS: atom_id res chain seq x y z
N ARG A 1 -2.61 25.35 9.96
CA ARG A 1 -1.80 25.04 8.74
C ARG A 1 -0.28 25.16 9.00
N ALA A 2 0.24 26.31 9.46
CA ALA A 2 1.68 26.45 9.76
C ALA A 2 2.20 25.45 10.82
N ALA A 3 1.48 25.27 11.92
CA ALA A 3 1.86 24.30 12.95
C ALA A 3 1.75 22.83 12.50
N ILE A 4 0.85 22.50 11.56
CA ILE A 4 0.79 21.16 10.94
C ILE A 4 2.05 20.93 10.10
N ALA A 5 2.43 21.91 9.27
CA ALA A 5 3.62 21.81 8.44
C ALA A 5 4.90 21.64 9.29
N ILE A 6 5.05 22.43 10.36
CA ILE A 6 6.18 22.33 11.28
C ILE A 6 6.18 20.97 12.00
N GLY A 7 5.02 20.52 12.51
CA GLY A 7 4.89 19.21 13.15
C GLY A 7 5.26 18.05 12.21
N SER A 8 4.82 18.10 10.95
CA SER A 8 5.22 17.13 9.94
C SER A 8 6.72 17.13 9.68
N ILE A 9 7.36 18.30 9.55
CA ILE A 9 8.82 18.40 9.36
C ILE A 9 9.55 17.76 10.54
N ILE A 10 9.18 18.10 11.78
CA ILE A 10 9.82 17.55 12.98
C ILE A 10 9.64 16.03 13.04
N CYS A 11 8.44 15.53 12.77
CA CYS A 11 8.14 14.10 12.75
C CYS A 11 8.97 13.36 11.70
N ILE A 12 9.09 13.91 10.49
CA ILE A 12 9.89 13.34 9.40
C ILE A 12 11.38 13.32 9.78
N VAL A 13 11.91 14.42 10.32
CA VAL A 13 13.32 14.49 10.75
C VAL A 13 13.62 13.47 11.85
N ALA A 14 12.73 13.34 12.85
CA ALA A 14 12.88 12.35 13.91
C ALA A 14 12.83 10.91 13.37
N ALA A 15 11.91 10.63 12.44
CA ALA A 15 11.80 9.32 11.80
C ALA A 15 13.06 8.97 10.98
N ILE A 16 13.54 9.90 10.13
CA ILE A 16 14.74 9.70 9.31
C ILE A 16 15.98 9.53 10.20
N ALA A 17 16.12 10.29 11.28
CA ALA A 17 17.23 10.12 12.22
C ALA A 17 17.24 8.74 12.89
N GLY A 18 16.05 8.21 13.22
CA GLY A 18 15.89 6.86 13.74
C GLY A 18 16.22 5.78 12.70
N ASP A 19 15.83 5.98 11.45
CA ASP A 19 16.11 5.08 10.31
C ASP A 19 17.61 5.04 10.01
N THR A 20 18.26 6.20 9.84
CA THR A 20 19.72 6.32 9.69
C THR A 20 20.48 5.66 10.84
N SER A 21 19.98 5.76 12.07
CA SER A 21 20.62 5.09 13.22
C SER A 21 20.52 3.56 13.14
N GLN A 22 19.40 3.03 12.64
CA GLN A 22 19.21 1.60 12.41
C GLN A 22 20.06 1.11 11.23
N ASP A 23 20.13 1.90 10.17
CA ASP A 23 20.95 1.65 9.01
C ASP A 23 22.42 1.63 9.39
N LEU A 24 22.93 2.57 10.19
CA LEU A 24 24.33 2.55 10.64
C LEU A 24 24.64 1.32 11.49
N LYS A 25 23.67 0.83 12.28
CA LYS A 25 23.83 -0.39 13.08
C LYS A 25 23.90 -1.63 12.20
N THR A 26 23.01 -1.77 11.20
CA THR A 26 23.04 -2.89 10.26
C THR A 26 24.28 -2.82 9.37
N GLY A 27 24.65 -1.62 8.92
CA GLY A 27 25.87 -1.34 8.18
C GLY A 27 27.12 -1.74 8.93
N TYR A 28 27.21 -1.44 10.22
CA TYR A 28 28.32 -1.89 11.08
C TYR A 28 28.40 -3.43 11.15
N LEU A 29 27.27 -4.11 11.33
CA LEU A 29 27.20 -5.58 11.37
C LEU A 29 27.61 -6.24 10.03
N LEU A 30 27.32 -5.57 8.91
CA LEU A 30 27.66 -6.04 7.57
C LEU A 30 29.08 -5.62 7.11
N GLY A 31 29.83 -4.89 7.95
CA GLY A 31 31.17 -4.40 7.63
C GLY A 31 31.20 -3.22 6.64
N SER A 32 30.08 -2.50 6.48
CA SER A 32 29.97 -1.30 5.65
C SER A 32 30.79 -0.14 6.22
N THR A 33 31.26 0.75 5.34
CA THR A 33 31.96 1.99 5.75
C THR A 33 30.93 3.10 6.02
N PRO A 34 30.86 3.66 7.25
CA PRO A 34 29.83 4.65 7.61
C PRO A 34 29.75 5.86 6.68
N LYS A 35 30.90 6.34 6.18
CA LYS A 35 30.96 7.48 5.25
C LYS A 35 30.26 7.21 3.92
N LYS A 36 30.41 6.01 3.35
CA LYS A 36 29.79 5.65 2.07
C LYS A 36 28.28 5.50 2.22
N GLN A 37 27.86 5.00 3.39
CA GLN A 37 26.47 4.78 3.71
C GLN A 37 25.69 6.09 3.89
N GLN A 38 26.24 7.06 4.63
CA GLN A 38 25.60 8.38 4.78
C GLN A 38 25.45 9.12 3.43
N ILE A 39 26.43 8.99 2.53
CA ILE A 39 26.33 9.56 1.17
C ILE A 39 25.21 8.88 0.38
N ALA A 40 25.10 7.55 0.47
CA ALA A 40 24.04 6.80 -0.20
C ALA A 40 22.65 7.17 0.36
N GLU A 41 22.50 7.29 1.68
CA GLU A 41 21.27 7.73 2.33
C GLU A 41 20.88 9.16 1.91
N LEU A 42 21.83 10.10 1.89
CA LEU A 42 21.56 11.48 1.45
C LEU A 42 21.08 11.53 0.00
N ILE A 43 21.76 10.83 -0.91
CA ILE A 43 21.38 10.76 -2.32
C ILE A 43 20.00 10.11 -2.46
N GLY A 44 19.74 9.03 -1.72
CA GLY A 44 18.47 8.31 -1.72
C GLY A 44 17.31 9.19 -1.26
N VAL A 45 17.47 9.91 -0.15
CA VAL A 45 16.45 10.80 0.40
C VAL A 45 16.15 11.96 -0.55
N VAL A 46 17.17 12.61 -1.13
CA VAL A 46 16.96 13.72 -2.08
C VAL A 46 16.27 13.22 -3.36
N ALA A 47 16.72 12.10 -3.92
CA ALA A 47 16.11 11.52 -5.12
C ALA A 47 14.66 11.10 -4.87
N ALA A 48 14.39 10.43 -3.73
CA ALA A 48 13.05 10.01 -3.34
C ALA A 48 12.12 11.20 -3.07
N ALA A 49 12.61 12.24 -2.40
CA ALA A 49 11.82 13.45 -2.14
C ALA A 49 11.39 14.16 -3.43
N LEU A 50 12.31 14.27 -4.40
CA LEU A 50 11.99 14.84 -5.72
C LEU A 50 11.02 13.96 -6.51
N ALA A 51 11.25 12.65 -6.53
CA ALA A 51 10.39 11.71 -7.26
C ALA A 51 8.98 11.66 -6.67
N ILE A 52 8.85 11.44 -5.36
CA ILE A 52 7.56 11.35 -4.67
C ILE A 52 6.84 12.71 -4.68
N GLY A 53 7.55 13.81 -4.42
CA GLY A 53 6.97 15.15 -4.48
C GLY A 53 6.44 15.49 -5.87
N GLY A 54 7.21 15.15 -6.91
CA GLY A 54 6.80 15.33 -8.30
C GLY A 54 5.59 14.49 -8.68
N THR A 55 5.55 13.21 -8.31
CA THR A 55 4.41 12.34 -8.62
C THR A 55 3.15 12.77 -7.88
N LEU A 56 3.25 13.16 -6.60
CA LEU A 56 2.11 13.69 -5.85
C LEU A 56 1.58 14.99 -6.46
N TYR A 57 2.45 15.90 -6.91
CA TYR A 57 2.04 17.12 -7.59
C TYR A 57 1.30 16.83 -8.91
N LEU A 58 1.83 15.91 -9.72
CA LEU A 58 1.21 15.49 -10.97
C LEU A 58 -0.16 14.85 -10.73
N LEU A 59 -0.26 13.90 -9.79
CA LEU A 59 -1.53 13.26 -9.47
C LEU A 59 -2.55 14.27 -8.96
N ASN A 60 -2.18 15.15 -8.03
CA ASN A 60 -3.12 16.16 -7.51
C ASN A 60 -3.61 17.14 -8.58
N SER A 61 -2.77 17.41 -9.59
CA SER A 61 -3.12 18.27 -10.72
C SER A 61 -4.06 17.59 -11.70
N ALA A 62 -3.97 16.26 -11.86
CA ALA A 62 -4.85 15.47 -12.71
C ALA A 62 -6.18 15.09 -12.02
N TRP A 63 -6.09 14.53 -10.81
CA TRP A 63 -7.21 14.12 -9.96
C TRP A 63 -6.94 14.59 -8.54
N THR A 64 -7.64 15.63 -8.09
CA THR A 64 -7.44 16.20 -6.75
C THR A 64 -7.60 15.13 -5.68
N PHE A 65 -6.66 15.05 -4.73
CA PHE A 65 -6.71 14.06 -3.64
C PHE A 65 -7.97 14.20 -2.80
N GLY A 66 -8.63 13.08 -2.51
CA GLY A 66 -9.89 13.05 -1.78
C GLY A 66 -11.14 13.24 -2.64
N SER A 67 -10.98 13.34 -3.97
CA SER A 67 -12.08 13.22 -4.93
C SER A 67 -12.56 11.76 -5.07
N ALA A 68 -13.69 11.56 -5.76
CA ALA A 68 -14.21 10.23 -6.06
C ALA A 68 -13.25 9.38 -6.91
N ASP A 69 -12.45 10.04 -7.76
CA ASP A 69 -11.49 9.39 -8.65
C ASP A 69 -10.17 9.04 -7.96
N LEU A 70 -9.79 9.79 -6.90
CA LEU A 70 -8.58 9.55 -6.12
C LEU A 70 -8.86 9.57 -4.60
N PRO A 71 -9.58 8.57 -4.08
CA PRO A 71 -9.92 8.50 -2.65
C PRO A 71 -8.67 8.19 -1.82
N ALA A 72 -8.40 9.04 -0.83
CA ALA A 72 -7.26 8.90 0.08
C ALA A 72 -7.74 8.75 1.55
N PRO A 73 -8.38 7.62 1.91
CA PRO A 73 -9.04 7.46 3.21
C PRO A 73 -8.05 7.57 4.39
N GLN A 74 -6.84 7.03 4.24
CA GLN A 74 -5.79 7.10 5.27
C GLN A 74 -5.32 8.54 5.51
N ALA A 75 -5.12 9.31 4.45
CA ALA A 75 -4.74 10.72 4.53
C ALA A 75 -5.87 11.58 5.09
N GLY A 76 -7.12 11.29 4.70
CA GLY A 76 -8.31 11.94 5.22
C GLY A 76 -8.48 11.74 6.73
N LEU A 77 -8.31 10.52 7.22
CA LEU A 77 -8.34 10.21 8.65
C LEU A 77 -7.28 10.99 9.42
N MET A 78 -6.03 10.96 8.96
CA MET A 78 -4.93 11.69 9.60
C MET A 78 -5.17 13.20 9.61
N LYS A 79 -5.74 13.76 8.53
CA LYS A 79 -6.15 15.16 8.47
C LYS A 79 -7.20 15.48 9.52
N MET A 80 -8.26 14.66 9.63
CA MET A 80 -9.33 14.88 10.62
C MET A 80 -8.81 14.83 12.06
N ILE A 81 -7.93 13.89 12.39
CA ILE A 81 -7.32 13.79 13.72
C ILE A 81 -6.50 15.05 14.03
N VAL A 82 -5.64 15.47 13.10
CA VAL A 82 -4.77 16.63 13.32
C VAL A 82 -5.58 17.92 13.42
N GLU A 83 -6.56 18.13 12.53
CA GLU A 83 -7.42 19.31 12.57
C GLU A 83 -8.28 19.33 13.84
N GLY A 84 -8.80 18.19 14.28
CA GLY A 84 -9.53 18.10 15.54
C GLY A 84 -8.66 18.43 16.76
N VAL A 85 -7.45 17.85 16.85
CA VAL A 85 -6.55 18.07 18.01
C VAL A 85 -6.12 19.53 18.08
N MET A 86 -5.78 20.13 16.93
CA MET A 86 -5.35 21.53 16.87
C MET A 86 -6.49 22.53 16.99
N GLY A 87 -7.69 22.18 16.52
CA GLY A 87 -8.89 22.99 16.65
C GLY A 87 -9.52 22.94 18.04
N GLY A 88 -9.10 21.99 18.89
CA GLY A 88 -9.67 21.80 20.22
C GLY A 88 -11.07 21.16 20.22
N GLU A 89 -11.60 20.81 19.06
CA GLU A 89 -12.94 20.22 18.88
C GLU A 89 -12.92 18.68 18.92
N MET A 90 -11.81 18.07 19.34
CA MET A 90 -11.75 16.61 19.43
C MET A 90 -12.69 16.08 20.50
N PRO A 91 -13.57 15.12 20.16
CA PRO A 91 -14.37 14.41 21.13
C PRO A 91 -13.48 13.42 21.89
N TRP A 92 -12.72 13.92 22.87
CA TRP A 92 -11.78 13.13 23.68
C TRP A 92 -12.45 11.95 24.38
N GLU A 93 -13.72 12.08 24.73
CA GLU A 93 -14.54 10.97 25.26
C GLU A 93 -14.56 9.78 24.29
N LEU A 94 -14.79 10.02 22.99
CA LEU A 94 -14.79 8.96 21.98
C LEU A 94 -13.38 8.36 21.77
N VAL A 95 -12.33 9.17 21.91
CA VAL A 95 -10.94 8.68 21.83
C VAL A 95 -10.64 7.72 22.98
N PHE A 96 -11.05 8.07 24.21
CA PHE A 96 -10.84 7.20 25.37
C PHE A 96 -11.67 5.92 25.27
N ILE A 97 -12.92 6.00 24.80
CA ILE A 97 -13.72 4.81 24.51
C ILE A 97 -13.00 3.92 23.49
N GLY A 98 -12.48 4.50 22.40
CA GLY A 98 -11.70 3.78 21.40
C GLY A 98 -10.44 3.12 21.98
N ALA A 99 -9.73 3.80 22.89
CA ALA A 99 -8.56 3.25 23.57
C ALA A 99 -8.93 2.06 24.48
N VAL A 100 -10.06 2.12 25.19
CA VAL A 100 -10.54 0.99 25.99
C VAL A 100 -10.94 -0.18 25.10
N ILE A 101 -11.64 0.07 23.99
CA ILE A 101 -11.97 -0.97 23.01
C ILE A 101 -10.69 -1.61 22.46
N ALA A 102 -9.69 -0.81 22.11
CA ALA A 102 -8.39 -1.29 21.65
C ALA A 102 -7.73 -2.25 22.65
N VAL A 103 -7.72 -1.89 23.94
CA VAL A 103 -7.20 -2.77 25.00
C VAL A 103 -8.01 -4.06 25.12
N VAL A 104 -9.34 -3.99 25.08
CA VAL A 104 -10.20 -5.19 25.14
C VAL A 104 -9.96 -6.11 23.95
N VAL A 105 -9.84 -5.56 22.74
CA VAL A 105 -9.56 -6.32 21.51
C VAL A 105 -8.19 -7.00 21.59
N GLU A 106 -7.17 -6.28 22.09
CA GLU A 106 -5.83 -6.83 22.30
C GLU A 106 -5.84 -7.96 23.34
N LEU A 107 -6.63 -7.84 24.42
CA LEU A 107 -6.81 -8.90 25.43
C LEU A 107 -7.51 -10.16 24.88
N ILE A 108 -8.39 -10.00 23.89
CA ILE A 108 -9.03 -11.13 23.18
C ILE A 108 -8.02 -11.83 22.24
N GLY A 109 -6.81 -11.27 22.08
CA GLY A 109 -5.76 -11.81 21.22
C GLY A 109 -5.96 -11.47 19.74
N ILE A 110 -6.84 -10.52 19.44
CA ILE A 110 -6.99 -9.97 18.08
C ILE A 110 -6.04 -8.77 17.98
N PRO A 111 -5.14 -8.74 16.99
CA PRO A 111 -4.28 -7.57 16.79
C PRO A 111 -5.13 -6.32 16.54
N VAL A 112 -4.99 -5.30 17.40
CA VAL A 112 -5.81 -4.08 17.35
C VAL A 112 -5.67 -3.31 16.03
N LEU A 113 -4.50 -3.38 15.39
CA LEU A 113 -4.20 -2.59 14.19
C LEU A 113 -5.04 -3.04 12.96
N PRO A 114 -5.05 -4.34 12.56
CA PRO A 114 -5.98 -4.85 11.55
C PRO A 114 -7.45 -4.58 11.87
N PHE A 115 -7.83 -4.67 13.15
CA PHE A 115 -9.20 -4.39 13.58
C PHE A 115 -9.58 -2.93 13.30
N ALA A 116 -8.75 -1.97 13.74
CA ALA A 116 -8.97 -0.55 13.49
C ALA A 116 -9.03 -0.24 11.99
N ILE A 117 -8.11 -0.82 11.20
CA ILE A 117 -8.09 -0.68 9.74
C ILE A 117 -9.40 -1.15 9.11
N GLY A 118 -9.91 -2.31 9.54
CA GLY A 118 -11.19 -2.83 9.07
C GLY A 118 -12.39 -1.94 9.39
N VAL A 119 -12.37 -1.24 10.53
CA VAL A 119 -13.48 -0.39 10.97
C VAL A 119 -13.58 0.91 10.17
N TYR A 120 -12.46 1.53 9.78
CA TYR A 120 -12.49 2.82 9.05
C TYR A 120 -12.43 2.70 7.53
N LEU A 121 -11.96 1.58 6.98
CA LEU A 121 -11.88 1.42 5.52
C LEU A 121 -13.26 1.15 4.88
N PRO A 122 -13.49 1.64 3.65
CA PRO A 122 -14.64 1.26 2.84
C PRO A 122 -14.80 -0.26 2.72
N VAL A 123 -16.06 -0.73 2.76
CA VAL A 123 -16.38 -2.17 2.70
C VAL A 123 -15.80 -2.87 1.48
N GLN A 124 -15.67 -2.16 0.36
CA GLN A 124 -15.07 -2.66 -0.87
C GLN A 124 -13.58 -2.98 -0.69
N LEU A 125 -12.83 -2.11 -0.02
CA LEU A 125 -11.40 -2.35 0.26
C LEU A 125 -11.23 -3.50 1.26
N ASN A 126 -12.09 -3.55 2.29
CA ASN A 126 -12.09 -4.66 3.25
C ASN A 126 -12.39 -6.01 2.59
N ALA A 127 -13.34 -6.06 1.65
CA ALA A 127 -13.64 -7.27 0.89
C ALA A 127 -12.42 -7.74 0.08
N CYS A 128 -11.72 -6.83 -0.61
CA CYS A 128 -10.49 -7.15 -1.34
C CYS A 128 -9.39 -7.68 -0.42
N ILE A 129 -9.15 -7.04 0.72
CA ILE A 129 -8.17 -7.48 1.73
C ILE A 129 -8.54 -8.87 2.27
N MET A 130 -9.82 -9.11 2.56
CA MET A 130 -10.32 -10.41 3.01
C MET A 130 -10.07 -11.51 1.98
N VAL A 131 -10.33 -11.26 0.69
CA VAL A 131 -10.04 -12.24 -0.37
C VAL A 131 -8.54 -12.56 -0.42
N GLY A 132 -7.66 -11.56 -0.33
CA GLY A 132 -6.22 -11.77 -0.23
C GLY A 132 -5.83 -12.64 0.97
N GLY A 133 -6.47 -12.42 2.13
CA GLY A 133 -6.30 -13.24 3.32
C GLY A 133 -6.77 -14.69 3.14
N ILE A 134 -7.91 -14.90 2.49
CA ILE A 134 -8.42 -16.24 2.15
C ILE A 134 -7.46 -16.97 1.20
N VAL A 135 -6.95 -16.29 0.17
CA VAL A 135 -5.94 -16.86 -0.75
C VAL A 135 -4.71 -17.30 0.02
N ARG A 136 -4.20 -16.47 0.94
CA ARG A 136 -3.07 -16.83 1.80
C ARG A 136 -3.37 -18.05 2.67
N LEU A 137 -4.55 -18.09 3.29
CA LEU A 137 -4.98 -19.21 4.13
C LEU A 137 -5.12 -20.52 3.34
N VAL A 138 -5.61 -20.45 2.10
CA VAL A 138 -5.67 -21.60 1.19
C VAL A 138 -4.27 -22.07 0.80
N LEU A 139 -3.35 -21.15 0.45
CA LEU A 139 -1.97 -21.48 0.10
C LEU A 139 -1.19 -22.10 1.27
N ASP A 140 -1.41 -21.61 2.49
CA ASP A 140 -0.82 -22.17 3.72
C ASP A 140 -1.37 -23.57 4.00
N ARG A 141 -2.69 -23.80 3.81
CA ARG A 141 -3.30 -25.13 3.97
C ARG A 141 -2.83 -26.14 2.92
N MET A 142 -2.66 -25.73 1.67
CA MET A 142 -2.22 -26.62 0.57
C MET A 142 -0.76 -27.06 0.70
N ASN A 143 0.12 -26.23 1.27
CA ASN A 143 1.56 -26.49 1.34
C ASN A 143 2.06 -26.89 2.74
N LYS A 144 1.16 -27.21 3.66
CA LYS A 144 1.43 -27.51 5.09
C LYS A 144 2.45 -28.63 5.36
N LYS A 145 2.76 -29.47 4.37
CA LYS A 145 3.70 -30.61 4.50
C LYS A 145 5.17 -30.24 4.25
N ASN A 146 5.48 -29.09 3.65
CA ASN A 146 6.86 -28.67 3.35
C ASN A 146 7.07 -27.19 3.70
N GLU A 147 7.70 -26.89 4.84
CA GLU A 147 7.94 -25.52 5.32
C GLU A 147 8.75 -24.65 4.35
N GLU A 148 9.84 -25.18 3.76
CA GLU A 148 10.64 -24.44 2.77
C GLU A 148 9.82 -24.07 1.53
N LYS A 149 8.92 -24.98 1.12
CA LYS A 149 8.07 -24.78 -0.05
C LYS A 149 6.99 -23.75 0.24
N GLN A 150 6.41 -23.77 1.44
CA GLN A 150 5.45 -22.78 1.90
C GLN A 150 6.06 -21.38 1.93
N LYS A 151 7.23 -21.21 2.58
CA LYS A 151 7.92 -19.92 2.64
C LYS A 151 8.24 -19.35 1.25
N ARG A 152 8.69 -20.21 0.32
CA ARG A 152 8.95 -19.80 -1.08
C ARG A 152 7.68 -19.33 -1.79
N VAL A 153 6.59 -20.08 -1.69
CA VAL A 153 5.29 -19.76 -2.29
C VAL A 153 4.75 -18.43 -1.75
N VAL A 154 4.84 -18.21 -0.45
CA VAL A 154 4.40 -16.98 0.19
C VAL A 154 5.25 -15.79 -0.26
N ASN A 155 6.58 -15.92 -0.26
CA ASN A 155 7.47 -14.85 -0.71
C ASN A 155 7.28 -14.50 -2.19
N ASP A 156 7.16 -15.51 -3.07
CA ASP A 156 6.89 -15.29 -4.49
C ASP A 156 5.51 -14.61 -4.69
N GLY A 157 4.50 -14.99 -3.90
CA GLY A 157 3.18 -14.36 -3.91
C GLY A 157 3.21 -12.89 -3.44
N ILE A 158 3.93 -12.60 -2.35
CA ILE A 158 4.15 -11.23 -1.87
C ILE A 158 4.85 -10.40 -2.95
N LEU A 159 5.90 -10.93 -3.57
CA LEU A 159 6.64 -10.25 -4.64
C LEU A 159 5.74 -9.92 -5.84
N PHE A 160 4.91 -10.87 -6.26
CA PHE A 160 3.94 -10.68 -7.35
C PHE A 160 2.93 -9.58 -7.02
N CYS A 161 2.33 -9.63 -5.82
CA CYS A 161 1.40 -8.59 -5.35
C CYS A 161 2.07 -7.21 -5.27
N SER A 162 3.29 -7.12 -4.71
CA SER A 162 4.03 -5.85 -4.67
C SER A 162 4.37 -5.33 -6.07
N GLY A 163 4.66 -6.22 -7.02
CA GLY A 163 4.88 -5.85 -8.42
C GLY A 163 3.62 -5.30 -9.08
N MET A 164 2.45 -5.88 -8.80
CA MET A 164 1.16 -5.37 -9.28
C MET A 164 0.81 -4.00 -8.67
N ILE A 165 1.04 -3.81 -7.36
CA ILE A 165 0.85 -2.52 -6.68
C ILE A 165 1.79 -1.44 -7.24
N ALA A 166 3.06 -1.79 -7.51
CA ALA A 166 3.97 -0.89 -8.19
C ALA A 166 3.52 -0.58 -9.63
N GLY A 167 2.99 -1.59 -10.33
CA GLY A 167 2.45 -1.47 -11.68
C GLY A 167 1.26 -0.52 -11.77
N GLU A 168 0.26 -0.64 -10.87
CA GLU A 168 -0.87 0.30 -10.83
C GLU A 168 -0.40 1.74 -10.60
N GLY A 169 0.59 1.95 -9.73
CA GLY A 169 1.15 3.28 -9.45
C GLY A 169 1.82 3.89 -10.68
N LEU A 170 2.60 3.10 -11.41
CA LEU A 170 3.25 3.54 -12.65
C LEU A 170 2.25 3.86 -13.75
N VAL A 171 1.23 3.02 -13.94
CA VAL A 171 0.15 3.28 -14.90
C VAL A 171 -0.62 4.54 -14.50
N GLY A 172 -0.89 4.74 -13.21
CA GLY A 172 -1.53 5.96 -12.69
C GLY A 172 -0.74 7.23 -13.00
N ILE A 173 0.59 7.20 -12.88
CA ILE A 173 1.46 8.33 -13.25
C ILE A 173 1.38 8.60 -14.77
N ILE A 174 1.43 7.56 -15.60
CA ILE A 174 1.32 7.70 -17.06
C ILE A 174 -0.04 8.32 -17.44
N LEU A 175 -1.12 7.83 -16.84
CA LEU A 175 -2.46 8.37 -17.06
C LEU A 175 -2.55 9.83 -16.58
N ALA A 176 -1.95 10.18 -15.44
CA ALA A 176 -1.94 11.56 -14.94
C ALA A 176 -1.27 12.52 -15.94
N VAL A 177 -0.16 12.10 -16.56
CA VAL A 177 0.52 12.87 -17.61
C VAL A 177 -0.38 13.03 -18.84
N PHE A 178 -1.07 11.98 -19.27
CA PHE A 178 -2.01 12.06 -20.40
C PHE A 178 -3.22 12.95 -20.12
N ALA A 179 -3.75 12.92 -18.90
CA ALA A 179 -4.85 13.77 -18.47
C ALA A 179 -4.45 15.25 -18.51
N ILE A 180 -3.26 15.60 -18.00
CA ILE A 180 -2.74 16.97 -18.00
C ILE A 180 -2.45 17.49 -19.43
N LEU A 181 -1.98 16.61 -20.33
CA LEU A 181 -1.73 16.96 -21.74
C LEU A 181 -3.01 17.03 -22.60
N GLY A 182 -4.19 16.76 -22.03
CA GLY A 182 -5.47 16.80 -22.74
C GLY A 182 -5.67 15.68 -23.76
N TRP A 183 -4.88 14.60 -23.68
CA TRP A 183 -5.00 13.41 -24.54
C TRP A 183 -6.04 12.41 -24.02
N ASP A 184 -6.71 12.71 -22.90
CA ASP A 184 -7.83 11.92 -22.34
C ASP A 184 -8.90 11.58 -23.39
N LYS A 185 -9.14 12.47 -24.36
CA LYS A 185 -10.13 12.26 -25.43
C LYS A 185 -9.72 11.23 -26.50
N ILE A 186 -8.47 10.78 -26.54
CA ILE A 186 -7.96 9.85 -27.59
C ILE A 186 -7.93 8.41 -27.06
N ILE A 187 -7.82 8.21 -25.74
CA ILE A 187 -7.72 6.90 -25.06
C ILE A 187 -8.98 6.61 -24.22
N ASP A 188 -10.13 7.20 -24.58
CA ASP A 188 -11.41 6.83 -23.99
C ASP A 188 -11.87 5.45 -24.51
N VAL A 189 -11.18 4.41 -24.02
CA VAL A 189 -11.51 3.00 -24.26
C VAL A 189 -12.85 2.68 -23.58
N SER A 190 -13.24 3.42 -22.54
CA SER A 190 -14.57 3.34 -21.91
C SER A 190 -15.67 3.74 -22.88
N GLY A 191 -15.49 4.85 -23.60
CA GLY A 191 -16.41 5.31 -24.63
C GLY A 191 -16.46 4.43 -25.88
N LYS A 192 -15.34 3.82 -26.29
CA LYS A 192 -15.27 2.94 -27.48
C LYS A 192 -15.74 1.51 -27.24
N LEU A 193 -15.69 1.01 -26.01
CA LEU A 193 -15.99 -0.39 -25.70
C LEU A 193 -17.42 -0.62 -25.20
N GLY A 194 -18.21 0.44 -24.96
CA GLY A 194 -19.66 0.37 -24.78
C GLY A 194 -20.13 -0.69 -23.78
N LEU A 195 -19.34 -0.97 -22.74
CA LEU A 195 -19.70 -1.99 -21.77
C LEU A 195 -20.79 -1.43 -20.86
N SER A 196 -21.96 -2.06 -20.92
CA SER A 196 -23.01 -1.90 -19.91
C SER A 196 -22.42 -1.95 -18.49
N PRO A 197 -22.93 -1.18 -17.51
CA PRO A 197 -22.47 -1.23 -16.12
C PRO A 197 -22.42 -2.64 -15.52
N LEU A 198 -23.26 -3.56 -16.04
CA LEU A 198 -23.26 -4.96 -15.65
C LEU A 198 -22.04 -5.72 -16.20
N LEU A 199 -21.63 -5.42 -17.44
CA LEU A 199 -20.52 -6.08 -18.13
C LEU A 199 -19.17 -5.54 -17.63
N SER A 200 -19.10 -4.29 -17.18
CA SER A 200 -17.93 -3.76 -16.45
C SER A 200 -17.81 -4.36 -15.05
N GLY A 201 -18.93 -4.59 -14.35
CA GLY A 201 -18.98 -5.33 -13.09
C GLY A 201 -18.49 -6.78 -13.26
N ILE A 202 -19.04 -7.52 -14.22
CA ILE A 202 -18.61 -8.89 -14.53
C ILE A 202 -17.16 -8.91 -15.03
N GLY A 203 -16.76 -7.94 -15.84
CA GLY A 203 -15.40 -7.80 -16.35
C GLY A 203 -14.37 -7.60 -15.24
N SER A 204 -14.66 -6.75 -14.25
CA SER A 204 -13.77 -6.55 -13.10
C SER A 204 -13.64 -7.81 -12.23
N ILE A 205 -14.73 -8.56 -12.03
CA ILE A 205 -14.71 -9.85 -11.33
C ILE A 205 -13.91 -10.90 -12.10
N VAL A 206 -14.05 -10.94 -13.44
CA VAL A 206 -13.29 -11.84 -14.31
C VAL A 206 -11.81 -11.50 -14.25
N VAL A 207 -11.43 -10.23 -14.37
CA VAL A 207 -10.03 -9.77 -14.26
C VAL A 207 -9.47 -10.09 -12.88
N PHE A 208 -10.23 -9.85 -11.82
CA PHE A 208 -9.82 -10.18 -10.46
C PHE A 208 -9.63 -11.70 -10.27
N GLY A 209 -10.54 -12.51 -10.81
CA GLY A 209 -10.40 -13.96 -10.87
C GLY A 209 -9.18 -14.40 -11.69
N LEU A 210 -8.91 -13.74 -12.82
CA LEU A 210 -7.74 -13.99 -13.66
C LEU A 210 -6.44 -13.65 -12.93
N ILE A 211 -6.41 -12.55 -12.17
CA ILE A 211 -5.27 -12.17 -11.32
C ILE A 211 -5.04 -13.22 -10.23
N ILE A 212 -6.10 -13.71 -9.57
CA ILE A 212 -6.01 -14.78 -8.58
C ILE A 212 -5.49 -16.07 -9.24
N VAL A 213 -6.01 -16.44 -10.41
CA VAL A 213 -5.55 -17.60 -11.16
C VAL A 213 -4.11 -17.43 -11.61
N CYS A 214 -3.69 -16.25 -12.08
CA CYS A 214 -2.31 -15.94 -12.43
C CYS A 214 -1.38 -16.00 -11.23
N LEU A 215 -1.82 -15.55 -10.04
CA LEU A 215 -1.06 -15.68 -8.80
C LEU A 215 -0.90 -17.14 -8.41
N LEU A 216 -1.99 -17.92 -8.46
CA LEU A 216 -1.99 -19.35 -8.17
C LEU A 216 -1.14 -20.12 -9.19
N LEU A 217 -1.20 -19.77 -10.47
CA LEU A 217 -0.37 -20.34 -11.53
C LEU A 217 1.09 -19.91 -11.35
N PHE A 218 1.43 -18.66 -11.08
CA PHE A 218 2.81 -18.24 -10.84
C PHE A 218 3.40 -18.97 -9.61
N SER A 219 2.59 -19.13 -8.57
CA SER A 219 2.93 -19.89 -7.36
C SER A 219 3.05 -21.40 -7.62
N ALA A 220 2.22 -21.97 -8.49
CA ALA A 220 2.20 -23.39 -8.80
C ALA A 220 3.14 -23.81 -9.94
N TRP A 221 3.44 -22.95 -10.92
CA TRP A 221 4.13 -23.29 -12.17
C TRP A 221 5.66 -23.35 -11.99
N LYS A 222 6.19 -22.71 -10.95
CA LYS A 222 7.53 -23.02 -10.43
C LYS A 222 7.63 -24.43 -9.82
N ARG A 223 6.54 -25.20 -9.65
CA ARG A 223 6.59 -26.61 -9.18
C ARG A 223 7.33 -27.52 -10.16
N ASP A 224 7.31 -27.25 -11.47
CA ASP A 224 7.81 -28.21 -12.45
C ASP A 224 9.24 -27.95 -12.92
N LYS A 225 9.68 -26.68 -13.00
CA LYS A 225 11.05 -26.40 -13.46
C LYS A 225 12.18 -26.89 -12.52
N LYS A 226 11.88 -27.24 -11.26
CA LYS A 226 12.88 -27.81 -10.33
C LYS A 226 12.85 -29.33 -10.20
N LYS A 227 11.85 -30.03 -10.77
CA LYS A 227 11.81 -31.50 -10.77
C LYS A 227 12.39 -32.13 -12.04
N GLY A 228 12.68 -31.35 -13.08
CA GLY A 228 13.21 -31.83 -14.35
C GLY A 228 14.71 -31.62 -14.56
N ASN A 229 15.48 -31.26 -13.52
CA ASN A 229 16.93 -31.03 -13.66
C ASN A 229 17.68 -31.57 -12.44
N ASN A 230 17.46 -32.86 -12.15
CA ASN A 230 18.34 -33.71 -11.34
C ASN A 230 18.65 -34.96 -12.17
#